data_AF-A0A2E5X7S1-F1
#
_entry.id   AF-A0A2E5X7S1-F1
#
_cell.length_a   1.000
_cell.length_b   1.000
_cell.length_c   1.000
_cell.angle_alpha   90.00
_cell.angle_beta   90.00
_cell.angle_gamma   90.00
#
_symmetry.space_group_name_H-M   'P 1'
#
loop_
_entity.id
_entity.type
_entity.pdbx_description
1 polymer ?
#
loop_
_entity_poly.entity_id
_entity_poly.type
_entity_poly.pdbx_seq_one_letter_code
_entity_poly.pdbx_strand_id
1 'polypeptide(L)' 'MSSIGTPRTAEELRDMLQEAEERKKLWEKHYHSAKMDRKANAEAIRNITALRGVIKTLRWVLNMTDKNGIAISHPLD' A
#
# COMPACT_ATOMS: atom_id res chain seq x y z
N MET A 1 22.74 5.49 21.96
CA MET A 1 21.40 4.86 21.94
C MET A 1 20.66 5.44 20.76
N SER A 2 20.41 4.64 19.71
CA SER A 2 19.61 5.10 18.57
C SER A 2 18.24 5.49 19.10
N SER A 3 17.86 6.76 18.90
CA SER A 3 16.54 7.26 19.22
C SER A 3 15.51 6.35 18.52
N ILE A 4 14.74 5.59 19.29
CA ILE A 4 13.53 4.96 18.78
C ILE A 4 12.65 6.14 18.38
N GLY A 5 12.55 6.39 17.07
CA GLY A 5 11.79 7.51 16.53
C GLY A 5 10.37 7.51 17.10
N THR A 6 9.84 8.70 17.35
CA THR A 6 8.47 8.88 17.83
C THR A 6 7.50 8.09 16.94
N PRO A 7 6.55 7.32 17.51
CA PRO A 7 5.53 6.64 16.72
C PRO A 7 4.79 7.63 15.83
N ARG A 8 4.50 7.25 14.58
CA ARG A 8 3.68 8.09 13.70
C ARG A 8 2.30 8.30 14.28
N THR A 9 1.78 9.51 14.11
CA THR A 9 0.41 9.86 14.45
C THR A 9 -0.57 9.18 13.51
N ALA A 10 -1.84 9.08 13.93
CA ALA A 10 -2.90 8.54 13.09
C ALA A 10 -3.10 9.36 11.80
N GLU A 11 -2.79 10.65 11.81
CA GLU A 11 -2.91 11.51 10.63
C GLU A 11 -1.80 11.24 9.62
N GLU A 12 -0.55 11.15 10.07
CA GLU A 12 0.56 10.75 9.19
C GLU A 12 0.33 9.36 8.57
N LEU A 13 -0.27 8.43 9.33
CA LEU A 13 -0.63 7.11 8.81
C LEU A 13 -1.74 7.18 7.75
N ARG A 14 -2.70 8.11 7.87
CA ARG A 14 -3.73 8.35 6.84
C ARG A 14 -3.14 8.98 5.59
N ASP A 15 -2.22 9.93 5.73
CA ASP A 15 -1.51 10.54 4.60
C ASP A 15 -0.69 9.49 3.84
N MET A 16 0.04 8.64 4.56
CA MET A 16 0.76 7.51 3.95
C MET A 16 -0.16 6.54 3.23
N LEU A 17 -1.34 6.26 3.80
CA LEU A 17 -2.32 5.36 3.20
C LEU A 17 -2.82 5.96 1.87
N GLN A 18 -3.15 7.25 1.87
CA GLN A 18 -3.57 7.96 0.67
C GLN A 18 -2.48 7.93 -0.41
N GLU A 19 -1.23 8.24 -0.06
CA GLU A 19 -0.10 8.19 -1.01
C GLU A 19 0.10 6.78 -1.58
N ALA A 20 0.03 5.75 -0.74
CA ALA A 20 0.18 4.37 -1.16
C ALA A 20 -0.93 3.95 -2.13
N GLU A 21 -2.18 4.35 -1.88
CA GLU A 21 -3.32 4.08 -2.75
C GLU A 21 -3.20 4.81 -4.10
N GLU A 22 -2.78 6.07 -4.09
CA GLU A 22 -2.54 6.86 -5.31
C GLU A 22 -1.41 6.27 -6.16
N ARG A 23 -0.29 5.90 -5.53
CA ARG A 23 0.83 5.27 -6.21
C ARG A 23 0.45 3.90 -6.78
N LYS A 24 -0.40 3.15 -6.08
CA LYS A 24 -0.93 1.87 -6.60
C LYS A 24 -1.77 2.11 -7.84
N LYS A 25 -2.69 3.08 -7.83
CA LYS A 25 -3.50 3.46 -8.99
C LYS A 25 -2.63 3.88 -10.17
N LEU A 26 -1.53 4.59 -9.92
CA LEU A 26 -0.57 4.97 -10.96
C LEU A 26 0.08 3.73 -11.59
N TRP A 27 0.59 2.79 -10.79
CA TRP A 27 1.15 1.54 -11.31
C TRP A 27 0.12 0.67 -12.03
N GLU A 28 -1.13 0.64 -11.56
CA GLU A 28 -2.22 -0.02 -12.28
C GLU A 28 -2.45 0.62 -13.65
N LYS A 29 -2.49 1.96 -13.74
CA LYS A 29 -2.58 2.66 -15.04
C LYS A 29 -1.39 2.34 -15.95
N HIS A 30 -0.18 2.31 -15.40
CA HIS A 30 1.00 1.91 -16.15
C HIS A 30 0.81 0.50 -16.70
N TYR A 31 0.52 -0.49 -15.86
CA TYR A 31 0.35 -1.88 -16.25
C TYR A 31 -0.70 -2.09 -17.36
N HIS A 32 -1.79 -1.33 -17.34
CA HIS A 32 -2.86 -1.42 -18.36
C HIS A 32 -2.56 -0.60 -19.63
N SER A 33 -1.43 0.13 -19.69
CA SER A 33 -1.02 0.86 -20.88
C SER A 33 -0.53 -0.09 -21.97
N ALA A 34 -1.09 0.02 -23.17
CA ALA A 34 -0.76 -0.81 -24.33
C ALA A 34 0.69 -0.69 -24.86
N LYS A 35 1.55 0.09 -24.19
CA LYS A 35 2.91 0.42 -24.63
C LYS A 35 4.03 -0.26 -23.84
N MET A 36 3.72 -1.21 -22.95
CA MET A 36 4.73 -1.77 -22.04
C MET A 36 5.41 -3.03 -22.56
N ASP A 37 6.74 -3.06 -22.43
CA ASP A 37 7.52 -4.28 -22.60
C ASP A 37 7.40 -5.22 -21.39
N ARG A 38 7.91 -6.46 -21.53
CA ARG A 38 7.83 -7.49 -20.49
C ARG A 38 8.50 -7.07 -19.18
N LYS A 39 9.61 -6.32 -19.23
CA LYS A 39 10.36 -5.90 -18.05
C LYS A 39 9.58 -4.85 -17.26
N ALA A 40 9.05 -3.86 -17.97
CA ALA A 40 8.24 -2.81 -17.39
C ALA A 40 6.95 -3.40 -16.78
N ASN A 41 6.31 -4.37 -17.43
CA ASN A 41 5.15 -5.08 -16.88
C ASN A 41 5.48 -5.81 -15.57
N ALA A 42 6.61 -6.50 -15.53
CA ALA A 42 7.08 -7.18 -14.32
C ALA A 42 7.39 -6.21 -13.18
N GLU A 43 7.90 -5.01 -13.48
CA GLU A 43 8.09 -3.95 -12.51
C GLU A 43 6.76 -3.43 -11.96
N ALA A 44 5.79 -3.14 -12.83
CA ALA A 44 4.48 -2.67 -12.40
C ALA A 44 3.77 -3.68 -11.48
N ILE A 45 3.76 -4.97 -11.83
CA ILE A 45 3.16 -6.03 -11.00
C ILE A 45 3.84 -6.11 -9.63
N ARG A 46 5.18 -6.03 -9.57
CA ARG A 46 5.93 -6.05 -8.31
C ARG A 46 5.57 -4.88 -7.42
N ASN A 47 5.52 -3.67 -7.98
CA ASN A 47 5.16 -2.46 -7.24
C ASN A 47 3.70 -2.48 -6.75
N ILE A 48 2.75 -2.93 -7.58
CA ILE A 48 1.35 -3.11 -7.18
C ILE A 48 1.26 -4.09 -6.01
N THR A 49 2.00 -5.20 -6.06
CA THR A 49 1.97 -6.23 -5.02
C THR A 49 2.56 -5.72 -3.70
N ALA A 50 3.69 -5.02 -3.74
CA ALA A 50 4.27 -4.40 -2.55
C ALA A 50 3.31 -3.39 -1.92
N LEU A 51 2.70 -2.53 -2.74
CA LEU A 51 1.73 -1.53 -2.26
C LEU A 51 0.47 -2.15 -1.66
N ARG A 52 -0.01 -3.30 -2.17
CA ARG A 52 -1.10 -4.05 -1.54
C ARG A 52 -0.77 -4.45 -0.10
N GLY A 53 0.47 -4.90 0.15
CA GLY A 53 0.93 -5.23 1.50
C GLY A 53 0.97 -3.99 2.41
N VAL A 54 1.58 -2.90 1.93
CA VAL A 54 1.66 -1.63 2.67
C VAL A 54 0.27 -1.10 3.03
N ILE A 55 -0.65 -1.06 2.06
CA ILE A 55 -2.02 -0.61 2.26
C ILE A 55 -2.75 -1.49 3.28
N LYS A 56 -2.59 -2.83 3.21
CA LYS A 56 -3.19 -3.75 4.19
C LYS A 56 -2.68 -3.43 5.60
N THR A 57 -1.37 -3.26 5.77
CA THR A 57 -0.76 -2.94 7.07
C THR A 57 -1.24 -1.59 7.60
N LEU A 58 -1.26 -0.54 6.78
CA LEU A 58 -1.73 0.79 7.22
C LEU A 58 -3.19 0.77 7.65
N ARG A 59 -4.05 0.09 6.87
CA ARG A 59 -5.47 -0.06 7.24
C ARG A 59 -5.65 -0.88 8.51
N TRP A 60 -4.85 -1.92 8.73
CA TRP A 60 -4.84 -2.68 9.98
C TRP A 60 -4.42 -1.80 11.18
N VAL A 61 -3.31 -1.06 11.07
CA VAL A 61 -2.85 -0.16 12.14
C VAL A 61 -3.89 0.91 12.47
N LEU A 62 -4.65 1.37 11.47
CA LEU A 62 -5.73 2.35 11.62
C LEU A 62 -7.07 1.74 12.07
N ASN A 63 -7.12 0.43 12.39
CA ASN A 63 -8.34 -0.31 12.75
C ASN A 63 -9.48 -0.19 11.71
N MET A 64 -9.12 -0.11 10.42
CA MET A 64 -10.08 -0.05 9.32
C MET A 64 -10.55 -1.45 8.90
N THR A 65 -11.65 -1.48 8.16
CA THR A 65 -12.17 -2.69 7.52
C THR A 65 -11.71 -2.80 6.07
N ASP A 66 -11.80 -4.01 5.52
CA ASP A 66 -11.65 -4.23 4.09
C ASP A 66 -12.86 -3.68 3.29
N LYS A 67 -12.83 -3.86 1.97
CA LYS A 67 -13.90 -3.40 1.07
C LYS A 67 -15.28 -4.03 1.34
N ASN A 68 -15.34 -5.11 2.11
CA ASN A 68 -16.57 -5.82 2.45
C ASN A 68 -17.02 -5.51 3.89
N GLY A 69 -16.33 -4.61 4.61
CA GLY A 69 -16.62 -4.31 6.00
C GLY A 69 -16.03 -5.33 7.00
N ILE A 70 -15.13 -6.21 6.57
CA ILE A 70 -14.51 -7.22 7.44
C ILE A 70 -13.26 -6.62 8.10
N ALA A 71 -13.07 -6.86 9.39
CA ALA A 71 -11.86 -6.43 10.10
C ALA A 71 -10.61 -7.07 9.47
N ILE A 72 -9.57 -6.25 9.27
CA ILE A 72 -8.33 -6.72 8.66
C ILE A 72 -7.53 -7.47 9.73
N SER A 73 -7.17 -8.73 9.46
CA SER A 73 -6.28 -9.49 10.31
C SER A 73 -4.85 -8.94 10.26
N HIS A 74 -4.08 -9.21 11.31
CA HIS A 74 -2.67 -8.84 11.35
C HIS A 74 -1.94 -9.38 10.09
N PRO A 75 -1.15 -8.56 9.38
CA PRO A 75 -0.59 -8.95 8.08
C PRO A 75 0.34 -10.16 8.06
N LEU A 76 0.84 -10.59 9.22
CA LEU A 76 1.78 -11.72 9.37
C LEU A 76 1.17 -12.94 10.07
N ASP A 77 -0.12 -12.87 10.42
CA ASP A 77 -0.90 -14.03 10.89
C ASP A 77 -1.46 -14.79 9.68
#